data_AF-A4ZKF2-F1
#
_entry.id   AF-A4ZKF2-F1
#
_cell.length_a   1.000
_cell.length_b   1.000
_cell.length_c   1.000
_cell.angle_alpha   90.00
_cell.angle_beta   90.00
_cell.angle_gamma   90.00
#
_symmetry.space_group_name_H-M   'P 1'
#
loop_
_entity.id
_entity.type
_entity.pdbx_description
1 polymer ?
#
loop_
_entity_poly.entity_id
_entity_poly.type
_entity_poly.pdbx_seq_one_letter_code
_entity_poly.pdbx_strand_id
1 'polypeptide(L)'
;KNSRVWGPEGWKRIVVCIVADGRHKVSSRTLSVLATMGVYQEGIAKNTVRGQPVEAHLYEYTAQISVDSSLRFRSKERGLVPVQVVLCIKEHNRKKINSHRWCFNAFGPVLQPNIYVLLDVGTKPRARSIYRLWSAFER
;
A
#
# COMPACT_ATOMS: atom_id res chain seq x y z
N LYS A 1 -16.46 -23.79 2.96
CA LYS A 1 -16.09 -23.73 4.40
C LYS A 1 -15.87 -22.27 4.77
N ASN A 2 -16.64 -21.73 5.71
CA ASN A 2 -16.38 -20.38 6.23
C ASN A 2 -15.01 -20.39 6.93
N SER A 3 -14.14 -19.46 6.54
CA SER A 3 -12.84 -19.29 7.21
C SER A 3 -13.10 -18.84 8.65
N ARG A 4 -12.38 -19.41 9.63
CA ARG A 4 -12.42 -18.93 11.01
C ARG A 4 -11.80 -17.53 11.16
N VAL A 5 -10.93 -17.14 10.22
CA VAL A 5 -10.20 -15.87 10.23
C VAL A 5 -10.95 -14.77 9.45
N TRP A 6 -11.54 -15.13 8.31
CA TRP A 6 -12.21 -14.16 7.44
C TRP A 6 -13.73 -14.15 7.67
N GLY A 7 -14.21 -13.03 8.23
CA GLY A 7 -15.63 -12.66 8.33
C GLY A 7 -15.93 -11.35 7.59
N PRO A 8 -17.11 -10.73 7.82
CA PRO A 8 -17.50 -9.46 7.17
C PRO A 8 -16.46 -8.35 7.34
N GLU A 9 -15.81 -8.29 8.51
CA GLU A 9 -14.79 -7.30 8.85
C GLU A 9 -13.36 -7.79 8.57
N GLY A 10 -13.20 -8.87 7.79
CA GLY A 10 -11.90 -9.45 7.48
C GLY A 10 -10.92 -8.46 6.83
N TRP A 11 -11.45 -7.47 6.10
CA TRP A 11 -10.66 -6.41 5.47
C TRP A 11 -9.84 -5.59 6.47
N LYS A 12 -10.30 -5.45 7.72
CA LYS A 12 -9.56 -4.74 8.80
C LYS A 12 -8.27 -5.42 9.22
N ARG A 13 -8.09 -6.71 8.85
CA ARG A 13 -6.88 -7.48 9.14
C ARG A 13 -5.81 -7.32 8.07
N ILE A 14 -6.06 -6.49 7.04
CA ILE A 14 -5.17 -6.32 5.90
C ILE A 14 -4.74 -4.86 5.81
N VAL A 15 -3.42 -4.66 5.74
CA VAL A 15 -2.80 -3.36 5.47
C VAL A 15 -1.97 -3.48 4.19
N VAL A 16 -2.16 -2.54 3.26
CA VAL A 16 -1.39 -2.44 2.02
C VAL A 16 -0.34 -1.34 2.18
N CYS A 17 0.93 -1.74 2.22
CA CYS A 17 2.05 -0.81 2.23
C CYS A 17 2.59 -0.60 0.82
N ILE A 18 2.55 0.63 0.33
CA ILE A 18 3.15 1.04 -0.95
C ILE A 18 4.43 1.82 -0.63
N VAL A 19 5.58 1.31 -1.08
CA VAL A 19 6.87 1.99 -0.90
C VAL A 19 7.40 2.45 -2.25
N ALA A 20 7.44 3.76 -2.45
CA ALA A 20 8.03 4.41 -3.60
C ALA A 20 9.49 4.82 -3.30
N ASP A 21 10.42 4.29 -4.09
CA ASP A 21 11.87 4.46 -3.88
C ASP A 21 12.43 5.66 -4.67
N GLY A 22 12.29 6.85 -4.10
CA GLY A 22 12.73 8.12 -4.67
C GLY A 22 11.57 8.93 -5.23
N ARG A 23 11.28 10.07 -4.61
CA ARG A 23 10.13 10.93 -4.93
C ARG A 23 10.12 11.37 -6.39
N HIS A 24 11.28 11.78 -6.91
CA HIS A 24 11.42 12.22 -8.30
C HIS A 24 11.38 11.08 -9.34
N LYS A 25 11.39 9.82 -8.89
CA LYS A 25 11.31 8.64 -9.78
C LYS A 25 9.89 8.09 -9.88
N VAL A 26 8.96 8.57 -9.05
CA VAL A 26 7.56 8.12 -9.10
C VAL A 26 6.89 8.67 -10.36
N SER A 27 6.17 7.82 -11.08
CA SER A 27 5.38 8.26 -12.23
C SER A 27 4.26 9.21 -11.81
N SER A 28 4.10 10.32 -12.53
CA SER A 28 2.99 11.26 -12.33
C SER A 28 1.64 10.55 -12.44
N ARG A 29 1.47 9.61 -13.39
CA ARG A 29 0.25 8.83 -13.55
C ARG A 29 -0.06 7.97 -12.31
N THR A 30 0.96 7.38 -11.69
CA THR A 30 0.80 6.64 -10.44
C THR A 30 0.34 7.55 -9.31
N LEU A 31 0.96 8.74 -9.17
CA LEU A 31 0.55 9.73 -8.17
C LEU A 31 -0.88 10.22 -8.41
N SER A 32 -1.29 10.45 -9.67
CA SER A 32 -2.66 10.82 -10.00
C SER A 32 -3.68 9.76 -9.58
N VAL A 33 -3.39 8.47 -9.81
CA VAL A 33 -4.26 7.37 -9.37
C VAL A 33 -4.33 7.30 -7.84
N LEU A 34 -3.19 7.43 -7.16
CA LEU A 34 -3.15 7.43 -5.69
C LEU A 34 -3.90 8.63 -5.10
N ALA A 35 -3.78 9.82 -5.70
CA ALA A 35 -4.54 11.00 -5.31
C ALA A 35 -6.04 10.83 -5.55
N THR A 36 -6.39 10.23 -6.68
CA THR A 36 -7.77 9.88 -7.04
C THR A 36 -8.40 8.91 -6.03
N MET A 37 -7.60 8.01 -5.45
CA MET A 37 -8.02 7.11 -4.38
C MET A 37 -8.02 7.76 -2.98
N GLY A 38 -7.57 9.02 -2.86
CA GLY A 38 -7.41 9.75 -1.60
C GLY A 38 -6.14 9.40 -0.81
N VAL A 39 -5.29 8.50 -1.34
CA VAL A 39 -4.08 7.99 -0.66
C VAL A 39 -2.94 9.01 -0.70
N TYR A 40 -2.90 9.88 -1.72
CA TYR A 40 -1.83 10.86 -1.91
C TYR A 40 -2.39 12.28 -2.02
N GLN A 41 -1.68 13.25 -1.45
CA GLN A 41 -2.03 14.67 -1.53
C GLN A 41 -0.86 15.44 -2.12
N GLU A 42 -1.10 16.10 -3.25
CA GLU A 42 -0.10 16.91 -3.95
C GLU A 42 0.20 18.20 -3.16
N GLY A 43 1.45 18.67 -3.23
CA GLY A 43 1.88 19.94 -2.62
C GLY A 43 2.20 19.91 -1.13
N ILE A 44 1.95 18.79 -0.43
CA ILE A 44 2.26 18.67 1.01
C ILE A 44 3.72 18.28 1.27
N ALA A 45 4.34 17.55 0.35
CA ALA A 45 5.72 17.09 0.47
C ALA A 45 6.72 18.25 0.58
N LYS A 46 7.60 18.21 1.57
CA LYS A 46 8.65 19.21 1.83
C LYS A 46 10.04 18.57 1.79
N ASN A 47 11.03 19.30 1.31
CA ASN A 47 12.41 18.82 1.28
C ASN A 47 13.07 18.84 2.67
N THR A 48 12.65 19.77 3.54
CA THR A 48 13.19 19.95 4.89
C THR A 48 12.09 20.25 5.91
N VAL A 49 12.29 19.81 7.14
CA VAL A 49 11.45 20.12 8.30
C VAL A 49 12.36 20.51 9.46
N ARG A 50 12.17 21.70 10.04
CA ARG A 50 13.02 22.24 11.12
C ARG A 50 14.53 22.21 10.79
N GLY A 51 14.87 22.53 9.54
CA GLY A 51 16.25 22.52 9.06
C GLY A 51 16.85 21.13 8.80
N GLN A 52 16.13 20.05 9.10
CA GLN A 52 16.56 18.68 8.81
C GLN A 52 16.01 18.21 7.46
N PRO A 53 16.82 17.54 6.62
CA PRO A 53 16.34 16.91 5.40
C PRO A 53 15.24 15.88 5.71
N VAL A 54 14.21 15.86 4.88
CA VAL A 54 13.19 14.81 4.94
C VAL A 54 13.76 13.54 4.32
N GLU A 55 13.60 12.39 4.99
CA GLU A 55 14.01 11.10 4.41
C GLU A 55 12.87 10.42 3.64
N ALA A 56 11.62 10.62 4.07
CA ALA A 56 10.44 10.07 3.44
C ALA A 56 9.17 10.83 3.82
N HIS A 57 8.14 10.70 2.98
CA HIS A 57 6.79 11.17 3.21
C HIS A 57 5.85 9.98 3.44
N LEU A 58 5.12 9.99 4.55
CA LEU A 58 4.16 8.97 4.90
C LEU A 58 2.74 9.52 4.78
N TYR A 59 1.90 8.79 4.07
CA TYR A 59 0.47 9.04 3.94
C TYR A 59 -0.29 7.80 4.38
N GLU A 60 -1.34 7.99 5.16
CA GLU A 60 -2.18 6.91 5.65
C GLU A 60 -3.64 7.23 5.32
N TYR A 61 -4.33 6.29 4.70
CA TYR A 61 -5.72 6.48 4.32
C TYR A 61 -6.46 5.14 4.19
N THR A 62 -7.70 5.10 4.68
CA THR A 62 -8.60 3.98 4.43
C THR A 62 -9.33 4.20 3.10
N ALA A 63 -8.78 3.65 2.02
CA ALA A 63 -9.33 3.81 0.68
C ALA A 63 -10.69 3.08 0.56
N GLN A 64 -11.73 3.83 0.22
CA GLN A 64 -13.09 3.30 -0.04
C GLN A 64 -13.43 3.24 -1.54
N ILE A 65 -12.55 3.80 -2.36
CA ILE A 65 -12.67 3.87 -3.82
C ILE A 65 -11.45 3.17 -4.40
N SER A 66 -11.66 2.42 -5.47
CA SER A 66 -10.58 1.85 -6.29
C SER A 66 -10.73 2.23 -7.76
N VAL A 67 -9.62 2.15 -8.49
CA VAL A 67 -9.56 2.44 -9.92
C VAL A 67 -9.25 1.14 -10.65
N ASP A 68 -10.10 0.74 -11.60
CA ASP A 68 -9.89 -0.47 -12.39
C ASP A 68 -8.89 -0.24 -13.54
N SER A 69 -8.52 -1.32 -14.26
CA SER A 69 -7.56 -1.23 -15.37
C SER A 69 -8.04 -0.39 -16.56
N SER A 70 -9.33 -0.07 -16.62
CA SER A 70 -9.92 0.85 -17.60
C SER A 70 -10.02 2.28 -17.05
N LEU A 71 -9.33 2.58 -15.95
CA LEU A 71 -9.35 3.87 -15.25
C LEU A 71 -10.73 4.30 -14.77
N ARG A 72 -11.62 3.33 -14.49
CA ARG A 72 -12.95 3.63 -13.94
C ARG A 72 -13.00 3.43 -12.44
N PHE A 73 -13.73 4.32 -11.79
CA PHE A 73 -14.01 4.26 -10.37
C PHE A 73 -14.86 3.05 -10.01
N ARG A 74 -14.54 2.43 -8.88
CA ARG A 74 -15.31 1.39 -8.22
C ARG A 74 -15.45 1.77 -6.75
N SER A 75 -16.65 1.64 -6.21
CA SER A 75 -16.99 2.01 -4.84
C SER A 75 -17.66 0.85 -4.09
N LYS A 76 -18.01 1.10 -2.82
CA LYS A 76 -18.74 0.19 -1.93
C LYS A 76 -20.02 -0.38 -2.55
N GLU A 77 -20.74 0.41 -3.36
CA GLU A 77 -21.97 -0.01 -4.06
C GLU A 77 -21.74 -1.21 -4.99
N ARG A 78 -20.49 -1.48 -5.39
CA ARG A 78 -20.09 -2.63 -6.20
C ARG A 78 -19.49 -3.78 -5.39
N GLY A 79 -19.74 -3.81 -4.08
CA GLY A 79 -19.27 -4.85 -3.18
C GLY A 79 -17.79 -4.76 -2.79
N LEU A 80 -17.16 -3.59 -3.00
CA LEU A 80 -15.80 -3.35 -2.53
C LEU A 80 -15.79 -3.07 -1.03
N VAL A 81 -14.87 -3.72 -0.34
CA VAL A 81 -14.55 -3.42 1.07
C VAL A 81 -13.45 -2.36 1.13
N PRO A 82 -13.40 -1.54 2.18
CA PRO A 82 -12.31 -0.59 2.35
C PRO A 82 -10.95 -1.29 2.50
N VAL A 83 -9.88 -0.58 2.18
CA VAL A 83 -8.51 -1.08 2.33
C VAL A 83 -7.68 -0.03 3.07
N GLN A 84 -7.02 -0.45 4.15
CA GLN A 84 -6.04 0.39 4.82
C GLN A 84 -4.78 0.49 3.97
N VAL A 85 -4.44 1.69 3.52
CA VAL A 85 -3.26 1.93 2.69
C VAL A 85 -2.28 2.84 3.41
N VAL A 86 -1.03 2.40 3.46
CA VAL A 86 0.12 3.20 3.93
C VAL A 86 1.02 3.44 2.73
N LEU A 87 1.09 4.69 2.27
CA LEU A 87 1.99 5.10 1.20
C LEU A 87 3.21 5.77 1.80
N CYS A 88 4.39 5.20 1.55
CA CYS A 88 5.67 5.81 1.87
C CYS A 88 6.39 6.19 0.58
N ILE A 89 6.72 7.47 0.42
CA ILE A 89 7.55 7.98 -0.66
C ILE A 89 8.89 8.40 -0.08
N LYS A 90 9.95 7.64 -0.36
CA LYS A 90 11.32 7.99 0.06
C LYS A 90 11.83 9.15 -0.79
N GLU A 91 12.58 10.08 -0.20
CA GLU A 91 13.18 11.18 -0.98
C GLU A 91 14.22 10.66 -1.97
N HIS A 92 15.06 9.72 -1.52
CA HIS A 92 16.18 9.20 -2.29
C HIS A 92 15.98 7.73 -2.68
N ASN A 93 16.31 7.42 -3.93
CA ASN A 93 16.34 6.04 -4.41
C ASN A 93 17.54 5.30 -3.79
N ARG A 94 17.27 4.20 -3.08
CA ARG A 94 18.32 3.36 -2.45
C ARG A 94 18.23 1.89 -2.88
N LYS A 95 17.57 1.60 -3.99
CA LYS A 95 17.34 0.27 -4.58
C LYS A 95 16.37 -0.63 -3.77
N LYS A 96 15.88 -1.68 -4.45
CA LYS A 96 14.84 -2.62 -3.99
C LYS A 96 15.10 -3.22 -2.60
N ILE A 97 16.30 -3.77 -2.36
CA ILE A 97 16.61 -4.45 -1.09
C ILE A 97 16.57 -3.51 0.10
N ASN A 98 16.99 -2.26 -0.09
CA ASN A 98 16.91 -1.24 0.96
C ASN A 98 15.45 -0.87 1.23
N SER A 99 14.63 -0.75 0.20
CA SER A 99 13.20 -0.43 0.33
C SER A 99 12.43 -1.53 1.07
N HIS A 100 12.74 -2.81 0.83
CA HIS A 100 12.18 -3.92 1.62
C HIS A 100 12.62 -3.86 3.09
N ARG A 101 13.93 -3.74 3.34
CA ARG A 101 14.48 -3.64 4.70
C ARG A 101 13.89 -2.46 5.46
N TRP A 102 13.77 -1.30 4.80
CA TRP A 102 13.14 -0.11 5.37
C TRP A 102 11.69 -0.39 5.75
N CYS A 103 10.90 -0.99 4.84
CA CYS A 103 9.51 -1.34 5.09
C CYS A 103 9.35 -2.25 6.33
N PHE A 104 10.16 -3.31 6.42
CA PHE A 104 10.11 -4.23 7.55
C PHE A 104 10.52 -3.58 8.87
N ASN A 105 11.59 -2.78 8.85
CA ASN A 105 12.09 -2.12 10.06
C ASN A 105 11.19 -0.98 10.53
N ALA A 106 10.56 -0.25 9.61
CA ALA A 106 9.71 0.89 9.93
C ALA A 106 8.29 0.44 10.31
N PHE A 107 7.68 -0.47 9.54
CA PHE A 107 6.29 -0.86 9.73
C PHE A 107 6.10 -2.16 10.49
N GLY A 108 7.05 -3.09 10.44
CA GLY A 108 6.92 -4.39 11.12
C GLY A 108 6.69 -4.29 12.62
N PRO A 109 7.47 -3.50 13.37
CA PRO A 109 7.26 -3.35 14.81
C PRO A 109 5.89 -2.76 15.18
N VAL A 110 5.32 -1.92 14.30
CA VAL A 110 4.05 -1.22 14.54
C VAL A 110 2.85 -2.06 14.10
N LEU A 111 2.91 -2.64 12.89
CA LEU A 111 1.81 -3.41 12.31
C LEU A 111 1.74 -4.85 12.84
N GLN A 112 2.88 -5.39 13.30
CA GLN A 112 3.02 -6.75 13.81
C GLN A 112 2.28 -7.81 12.97
N PRO A 113 2.53 -7.88 11.64
CA PRO A 113 1.75 -8.76 10.78
C PRO A 113 2.16 -10.22 10.95
N ASN A 114 1.17 -11.11 10.94
CA ASN A 114 1.43 -12.55 10.94
C ASN A 114 2.13 -13.01 9.64
N ILE A 115 1.81 -12.38 8.51
CA ILE A 115 2.30 -12.76 7.18
C ILE A 115 2.61 -11.50 6.37
N TYR A 116 3.79 -11.46 5.75
CA TYR A 116 4.15 -10.48 4.72
C TYR A 116 4.02 -11.09 3.32
N VAL A 117 3.26 -10.42 2.45
CA VAL A 117 3.22 -10.75 1.01
C VAL A 117 3.89 -9.62 0.24
N LEU A 118 5.10 -9.88 -0.26
CA LEU A 118 5.82 -8.94 -1.12
C LEU A 118 5.30 -9.06 -2.56
N LEU A 119 4.93 -7.94 -3.16
CA LEU A 119 4.47 -7.86 -4.54
C LEU A 119 5.30 -6.86 -5.32
N ASP A 120 5.94 -7.32 -6.40
CA ASP A 120 6.71 -6.46 -7.27
C ASP A 120 5.80 -5.55 -8.11
N VAL A 121 6.17 -4.29 -8.25
CA VAL A 121 5.47 -3.32 -9.11
C VAL A 121 5.43 -3.85 -10.54
N GLY A 122 4.25 -3.80 -11.16
CA GLY A 122 3.99 -4.38 -12.48
C GLY A 122 3.48 -5.84 -12.43
N THR A 123 3.52 -6.50 -11.28
CA THR A 123 2.95 -7.83 -11.13
C THR A 123 1.43 -7.75 -10.97
N LYS A 124 0.70 -8.42 -11.87
CA LYS A 124 -0.76 -8.56 -11.78
C LYS A 124 -1.11 -9.94 -11.22
N PRO A 125 -1.38 -10.08 -9.90
CA PRO A 125 -1.78 -11.36 -9.32
C PRO A 125 -3.10 -11.84 -9.98
N ARG A 126 -3.19 -13.16 -10.23
CA ARG A 126 -4.46 -13.77 -10.67
C ARG A 126 -5.49 -13.68 -9.56
N ALA A 127 -6.77 -13.73 -9.93
CA ALA A 127 -7.87 -13.73 -8.96
C ALA A 127 -7.64 -14.80 -7.87
N ARG A 128 -7.87 -14.43 -6.61
CA ARG A 128 -7.70 -15.29 -5.41
C ARG A 128 -6.27 -15.79 -5.13
N SER A 129 -5.25 -15.39 -5.89
CA SER A 129 -3.88 -15.88 -5.69
C SER A 129 -3.29 -15.49 -4.32
N ILE A 130 -3.43 -14.23 -3.90
CA ILE A 130 -2.98 -13.75 -2.59
C ILE A 130 -3.70 -14.50 -1.46
N TYR A 131 -5.01 -14.69 -1.58
CA TYR A 131 -5.80 -15.48 -0.62
C TYR A 131 -5.31 -16.93 -0.53
N ARG A 132 -5.04 -17.57 -1.67
CA ARG A 132 -4.51 -18.93 -1.71
C ARG A 132 -3.12 -19.04 -1.06
N LEU A 133 -2.25 -18.06 -1.32
CA LEU A 133 -0.95 -17.96 -0.69
C LEU A 133 -1.10 -17.87 0.83
N TRP A 134 -1.91 -16.94 1.32
CA TRP A 134 -2.22 -16.81 2.75
C TRP A 134 -2.76 -18.13 3.33
N SER A 135 -3.70 -18.80 2.64
CA SER A 135 -4.31 -20.03 3.14
C SER A 135 -3.35 -21.22 3.25
N ALA A 136 -2.17 -21.14 2.60
CA ALA A 136 -1.13 -22.14 2.75
C ALA A 136 -0.40 -22.04 4.10
N PHE A 137 -0.42 -20.87 4.75
CA PHE A 137 0.15 -20.64 6.08
C PHE A 137 -0.83 -20.94 7.23
N GLU A 138 -2.10 -21.18 6.92
CA GLU A 138 -3.13 -21.58 7.89
C GLU A 138 -3.23 -23.10 8.10
N ARG A 139 -2.54 -23.87 7.26
CA ARG A 139 -2.41 -25.32 7.40
C ARG A 139 -1.28 -25.64 8.37
#